data_AF-A0A7C3XWP6-F1
#
_entry.id   AF-A0A7C3XWP6-F1
#
_cell.length_a   1.000
_cell.length_b   1.000
_cell.length_c   1.000
_cell.angle_alpha   90.00
_cell.angle_beta   90.00
_cell.angle_gamma   90.00
#
_symmetry.space_group_name_H-M   'P 1'
#
loop_
_entity.id
_entity.type
_entity.pdbx_description
1 polymer ?
#
loop_
_entity_poly.entity_id
_entity_poly.type
_entity_poly.pdbx_seq_one_letter_code
_entity_poly.pdbx_strand_id
1 'polypeptide(L)'
;MAENVPPKASSETASRGLRRMIRRRKIADGVFAALGIVLVVASLSVLVALFGRLAADGFGRLWETHEVRPNGYAPARFDIIGVLRRGDDGTVILQRDSLVISGENIDAAKLAPLEGKAVLAEGRIPSPGQRVMEVEAVSALPDGKAPRFSRQNVPAVLRRGEEGWILEPVPLRLDVTTAEAEPLLGRRVCLTPGRPYGDPLRIESMDRLVRQTFFGAMPSRDPARAGIKSAIVGSILV
;
A
#
# COMPACT_ATOMS: atom_id res chain seq x y z
N MET A 1 -48.46 -71.95 51.80
CA MET A 1 -47.95 -71.08 50.73
C MET A 1 -48.58 -69.71 50.91
N ALA A 2 -47.83 -68.75 51.45
CA ALA A 2 -48.30 -67.36 51.56
C ALA A 2 -47.88 -66.62 50.29
N GLU A 3 -48.86 -66.17 49.52
CA GLU A 3 -48.68 -65.43 48.28
C GLU A 3 -48.24 -64.00 48.63
N ASN A 4 -46.99 -63.68 48.29
CA ASN A 4 -46.37 -62.40 48.60
C ASN A 4 -46.82 -61.37 47.55
N VAL A 5 -48.00 -60.77 47.75
CA VAL A 5 -48.54 -59.74 46.87
C VAL A 5 -47.71 -58.47 47.05
N PRO A 6 -46.99 -57.99 46.01
CA PRO A 6 -46.18 -56.79 46.13
C PRO A 6 -47.07 -55.56 46.37
N PRO A 7 -46.65 -54.62 47.23
CA PRO A 7 -47.44 -53.42 47.50
C PRO A 7 -47.62 -52.60 46.22
N LYS A 8 -48.88 -52.35 45.84
CA LYS A 8 -49.24 -51.37 44.81
C LYS A 8 -48.71 -50.00 45.25
N ALA A 9 -47.58 -49.59 44.68
CA ALA A 9 -47.09 -48.23 44.83
C ALA A 9 -48.21 -47.25 44.44
N SER A 10 -48.61 -46.37 45.37
CA SER A 10 -49.72 -45.44 45.20
C SER A 10 -49.49 -44.56 43.97
N SER A 11 -50.48 -44.47 43.08
CA SER A 11 -50.40 -43.77 41.78
C SER A 11 -49.98 -42.29 41.91
N GLU A 12 -50.24 -41.67 43.06
CA GLU A 12 -49.78 -40.31 43.37
C GLU A 12 -48.26 -40.18 43.41
N THR A 13 -47.55 -41.17 43.95
CA THR A 13 -46.09 -41.14 44.10
C THR A 13 -45.40 -41.23 42.74
N ALA A 14 -45.94 -42.07 41.84
CA ALA A 14 -45.51 -42.17 40.46
C ALA A 14 -45.75 -40.86 39.68
N SER A 15 -46.93 -40.23 39.86
CA SER A 15 -47.26 -38.96 39.20
C SER A 15 -46.37 -37.79 39.63
N ARG A 16 -46.00 -37.70 40.91
CA ARG A 16 -45.08 -36.67 41.45
C ARG A 16 -43.65 -36.86 40.93
N GLY A 17 -43.20 -38.12 40.80
CA GLY A 17 -41.90 -38.45 40.18
C GLY A 17 -41.85 -38.00 38.72
N LEU A 18 -42.91 -38.29 37.95
CA LEU A 18 -43.02 -37.97 36.53
C LEU A 18 -43.05 -36.45 36.28
N ARG A 19 -43.79 -35.69 37.10
CA ARG A 19 -43.80 -34.21 37.03
C ARG A 19 -42.43 -33.58 37.34
N ARG A 20 -41.68 -34.14 38.29
CA ARG A 20 -40.31 -33.68 38.59
C ARG A 20 -39.36 -33.95 37.43
N MET A 21 -39.47 -35.12 36.79
CA MET A 21 -38.67 -35.45 35.60
C MET A 21 -38.98 -34.51 34.43
N ILE A 22 -40.26 -34.26 34.13
CA ILE A 22 -40.67 -33.32 33.08
C ILE A 22 -40.14 -31.91 33.35
N ARG A 23 -40.25 -31.42 34.59
CA ARG A 23 -39.77 -30.08 34.95
C ARG A 23 -38.25 -29.95 34.79
N ARG A 24 -37.48 -30.98 35.18
CA ARG A 24 -36.01 -31.00 35.00
C ARG A 24 -35.63 -30.98 33.52
N ARG A 25 -36.30 -31.77 32.68
CA ARG A 25 -36.06 -31.78 31.24
C ARG A 25 -36.38 -30.43 30.59
N LYS A 26 -37.52 -29.82 30.95
CA LYS A 26 -37.90 -28.50 30.45
C LYS A 26 -36.90 -27.39 30.83
N ILE A 27 -36.30 -27.47 32.01
CA ILE A 27 -35.22 -26.55 32.43
C ILE A 27 -33.96 -26.81 31.58
N ALA A 28 -33.57 -28.08 31.40
CA ALA A 28 -32.41 -28.43 30.58
C ALA A 28 -32.57 -27.97 29.12
N ASP A 29 -33.74 -28.19 28.52
CA ASP A 29 -34.07 -27.74 27.15
C ASP A 29 -34.03 -26.20 27.07
N GLY A 30 -34.53 -25.49 28.09
CA GLY A 30 -34.47 -24.03 28.17
C GLY A 30 -33.04 -23.49 28.27
N VAL A 31 -32.18 -24.13 29.08
CA VAL A 31 -30.76 -23.77 29.18
C VAL A 31 -30.04 -24.03 27.86
N PHE A 32 -30.32 -25.14 27.19
CA PHE A 32 -29.72 -25.46 25.89
C PHE A 32 -30.13 -24.46 24.81
N ALA A 33 -31.41 -24.07 24.76
CA ALA A 33 -31.89 -23.04 23.84
C ALA A 33 -31.24 -21.68 24.11
N ALA A 34 -31.12 -21.28 25.38
CA ALA A 34 -30.45 -20.03 25.76
C ALA A 34 -28.96 -20.04 25.35
N LEU A 35 -28.26 -21.16 25.59
CA LEU A 35 -26.88 -21.32 25.17
C LEU A 35 -26.72 -21.22 23.65
N GLY A 36 -27.62 -21.85 22.89
CA GLY A 36 -27.65 -21.75 21.43
C GLY A 36 -27.82 -20.32 20.95
N ILE A 37 -28.75 -19.55 21.53
CA ILE A 37 -28.95 -18.13 21.21
C ILE A 37 -27.69 -17.32 21.51
N VAL A 38 -27.07 -17.53 22.68
CA VAL A 38 -25.84 -16.82 23.07
C VAL A 38 -24.71 -17.11 22.06
N LEU A 39 -24.56 -18.36 21.63
CA LEU A 39 -23.56 -18.74 20.62
C LEU A 39 -23.82 -18.08 19.26
N VAL A 40 -25.08 -18.03 18.81
CA VAL A 40 -25.47 -17.35 17.56
C VAL A 40 -25.16 -15.86 17.63
N VAL A 41 -25.53 -15.20 18.74
CA VAL A 41 -25.27 -13.77 18.94
C VAL A 41 -23.76 -13.49 19.00
N ALA A 42 -22.99 -14.32 19.70
CA ALA A 42 -21.53 -14.20 19.76
C ALA A 42 -20.91 -14.37 18.36
N SER A 43 -21.34 -15.38 17.60
CA SER A 43 -20.86 -15.62 16.23
C SER A 43 -21.18 -14.43 15.30
N LEU A 44 -22.41 -13.91 15.35
CA LEU A 44 -22.81 -12.76 14.55
C LEU A 44 -22.02 -11.50 14.94
N SER A 45 -21.76 -11.31 16.24
CA SER A 45 -20.97 -10.19 16.74
C SER A 45 -19.54 -10.22 16.20
N VAL A 46 -18.92 -11.41 16.16
CA VAL A 46 -17.60 -11.59 15.53
C VAL A 46 -17.65 -11.27 14.05
N LEU A 47 -18.67 -11.74 13.33
CA LEU A 47 -18.82 -11.46 11.90
C LEU A 47 -18.94 -9.95 11.62
N VAL A 48 -19.79 -9.25 12.38
CA VAL A 48 -19.96 -7.80 12.27
C VAL A 48 -18.65 -7.07 12.59
N ALA A 49 -17.93 -7.50 13.63
CA ALA A 49 -16.64 -6.91 13.98
C ALA A 49 -15.59 -7.10 12.87
N LEU A 50 -15.52 -8.29 12.27
CA LEU A 50 -14.62 -8.57 11.15
C LEU A 50 -14.97 -7.76 9.90
N PHE A 51 -16.26 -7.66 9.56
CA PHE A 51 -16.72 -6.82 8.45
C PHE A 51 -16.46 -5.34 8.71
N GLY A 52 -16.70 -4.85 9.93
CA GLY A 52 -16.42 -3.48 10.33
C GLY A 52 -14.94 -3.15 10.20
N ARG A 53 -14.05 -4.06 10.62
CA ARG A 53 -12.61 -3.90 10.46
C ARG A 53 -12.17 -3.93 9.00
N LEU A 54 -12.69 -4.87 8.21
CA LEU A 54 -12.40 -4.96 6.78
C LEU A 54 -12.86 -3.69 6.05
N ALA A 55 -14.05 -3.18 6.38
CA ALA A 55 -14.58 -1.94 5.83
C ALA A 55 -13.73 -0.74 6.28
N ALA A 56 -13.34 -0.64 7.54
CA ALA A 56 -12.48 0.43 8.04
C ALA A 56 -11.11 0.44 7.36
N ASP A 57 -10.46 -0.73 7.26
CA ASP A 57 -9.14 -0.88 6.64
C ASP A 57 -9.18 -0.69 5.12
N GLY A 58 -10.28 -1.11 4.47
CA GLY A 58 -10.46 -1.03 3.02
C GLY A 58 -10.96 0.33 2.53
N PHE A 59 -11.84 1.00 3.28
CA PHE A 59 -12.51 2.22 2.82
C PHE A 59 -11.52 3.36 2.60
N GLY A 60 -10.53 3.53 3.49
CA GLY A 60 -9.46 4.53 3.29
C GLY A 60 -8.73 4.33 1.96
N ARG A 61 -8.38 3.09 1.62
CA ARG A 61 -7.68 2.75 0.39
C ARG A 61 -8.50 3.01 -0.88
N LEU A 62 -9.83 2.96 -0.81
CA LEU A 62 -10.70 3.27 -1.96
C LEU A 62 -10.62 4.76 -2.35
N TRP A 63 -10.35 5.62 -1.37
CA TRP A 63 -10.23 7.07 -1.56
C TRP A 63 -8.81 7.56 -1.73
N GLU A 64 -7.81 6.72 -1.46
CA GLU A 64 -6.42 7.03 -1.80
C GLU A 64 -6.29 7.29 -3.30
N THR A 65 -5.70 8.44 -3.63
CA THR A 65 -5.40 8.79 -5.00
C THR A 65 -3.97 8.39 -5.32
N HIS A 66 -3.79 7.76 -6.47
CA HIS A 66 -2.47 7.39 -6.97
C HIS A 66 -2.19 8.13 -8.28
N GLU A 67 -0.91 8.32 -8.57
CA GLU A 67 -0.48 8.93 -9.82
C GLU A 67 -0.39 7.85 -10.90
N VAL A 68 -1.14 8.06 -11.98
CA VAL A 68 -1.20 7.15 -13.13
C VAL A 68 -0.97 7.91 -14.42
N ARG A 69 -0.54 7.19 -15.46
CA ARG A 69 -0.47 7.71 -16.83
C ARG A 69 -1.89 8.01 -17.35
N PRO A 70 -2.06 8.81 -18.42
CA PRO A 70 -3.38 9.18 -18.94
C PRO A 70 -4.24 7.98 -19.37
N ASN A 71 -3.60 6.87 -19.74
CA ASN A 71 -4.25 5.60 -20.07
C ASN A 71 -4.74 4.81 -18.83
N GLY A 72 -4.56 5.34 -17.62
CA GLY A 72 -4.96 4.73 -16.34
C GLY A 72 -3.97 3.72 -15.77
N TYR A 73 -2.89 3.39 -16.49
CA TYR A 73 -1.87 2.48 -15.99
C TYR A 73 -0.93 3.19 -15.01
N ALA A 74 -0.54 2.45 -13.96
CA ALA A 74 0.51 2.91 -13.07
C ALA A 74 1.84 3.07 -13.84
N PRO A 75 2.71 4.00 -13.43
CA PRO A 75 4.07 4.09 -13.93
C PRO A 75 4.77 2.73 -13.84
N ALA A 76 5.48 2.36 -14.90
CA ALA A 76 6.27 1.15 -14.94
C ALA A 76 7.39 1.22 -13.91
N ARG A 77 7.94 0.05 -13.56
CA ARG A 77 9.05 -0.10 -12.60
C ARG A 77 10.26 0.79 -12.91
N PHE A 78 10.42 1.18 -14.17
CA PHE A 78 11.62 1.84 -14.69
C PHE A 78 11.38 3.29 -15.09
N ASP A 79 10.18 3.79 -14.84
CA ASP A 79 9.86 5.17 -15.10
C ASP A 79 10.42 6.08 -14.01
N ILE A 80 10.87 7.25 -14.41
CA ILE A 80 11.36 8.30 -13.52
C ILE A 80 10.27 9.34 -13.39
N ILE A 81 9.95 9.72 -12.15
CA ILE A 81 8.88 10.66 -11.87
C ILE A 81 9.44 11.91 -11.22
N GLY A 82 8.89 13.04 -11.63
CA GLY A 82 9.24 14.32 -11.06
C GLY A 82 8.35 15.43 -11.64
N VAL A 83 8.68 16.65 -11.27
CA VAL A 83 8.08 17.86 -11.83
C VAL A 83 9.02 18.39 -12.91
N LEU A 84 8.48 18.59 -14.10
CA LEU A 84 9.24 19.19 -15.18
C LEU A 84 9.42 20.68 -14.89
N ARG A 85 10.65 21.19 -14.99
CA ARG A 85 10.96 22.61 -14.78
C ARG A 85 11.93 23.11 -15.85
N ARG A 86 11.98 24.42 -15.99
CA ARG A 86 13.01 25.12 -16.75
C ARG A 86 14.14 25.47 -15.77
N GLY A 87 15.35 25.01 -16.08
CA GLY A 87 16.56 25.38 -15.35
C GLY A 87 16.96 26.83 -15.65
N ASP A 88 17.88 27.35 -14.85
CA ASP A 88 18.35 28.74 -14.95
C ASP A 88 19.07 29.02 -16.29
N ASP A 89 19.69 27.99 -16.87
CA ASP A 89 20.35 28.00 -18.18
C ASP A 89 19.36 27.79 -19.35
N GLY A 90 18.06 27.77 -19.07
CA GLY A 90 17.00 27.52 -20.06
C GLY A 90 16.80 26.04 -20.42
N THR A 91 17.64 25.14 -19.89
CA THR A 91 17.50 23.69 -20.14
C THR A 91 16.26 23.13 -19.45
N VAL A 92 15.65 22.09 -20.04
CA VAL A 92 14.54 21.39 -19.40
C VAL A 92 15.12 20.39 -18.40
N ILE A 93 14.68 20.48 -17.16
CA ILE A 93 15.11 19.60 -16.08
C ILE A 93 13.93 18.85 -15.47
N LEU A 94 14.17 17.61 -15.05
CA LEU A 94 13.26 16.89 -14.18
C LEU A 94 13.69 17.09 -12.73
N GLN A 95 12.89 17.84 -11.97
CA GLN A 95 13.06 17.92 -10.53
C GLN A 95 12.32 16.77 -9.85
N ARG A 96 13.06 15.87 -9.22
CA ARG A 96 12.50 14.73 -8.49
C ARG A 96 12.16 15.11 -7.06
N ASP A 97 11.25 14.34 -6.45
CA ASP A 97 10.92 14.51 -5.04
C ASP A 97 12.08 14.08 -4.13
N SER A 98 12.20 14.74 -2.98
CA SER A 98 13.07 14.28 -1.90
C SER A 98 12.60 12.93 -1.37
N LEU A 99 13.56 12.06 -1.04
CA LEU A 99 13.32 10.71 -0.57
C LEU A 99 13.80 10.58 0.88
N VAL A 100 13.01 9.96 1.73
CA VAL A 100 13.38 9.62 3.10
C VAL A 100 14.06 8.26 3.08
N ILE A 101 15.24 8.16 3.69
CA ILE A 101 15.98 6.89 3.78
C ILE A 101 15.36 6.02 4.87
N SER A 102 15.11 4.76 4.51
CA SER A 102 14.82 3.68 5.45
C SER A 102 15.73 2.49 5.14
N GLY A 103 16.05 1.69 6.15
CA GLY A 103 16.78 0.44 5.97
C GLY A 103 17.41 -0.02 7.27
N GLU A 104 17.37 -1.31 7.54
CA GLU A 104 17.91 -1.90 8.78
C GLU A 104 19.43 -1.70 8.91
N ASN A 105 20.14 -1.60 7.77
CA ASN A 105 21.59 -1.45 7.71
C ASN A 105 22.08 0.01 7.72
N ILE A 106 21.17 0.98 7.81
CA ILE A 106 21.49 2.39 7.76
C ILE A 106 21.78 2.92 9.18
N ASP A 107 23.06 3.00 9.50
CA ASP A 107 23.55 3.59 10.74
C ASP A 107 23.72 5.12 10.59
N ALA A 108 23.08 5.89 11.47
CA ALA A 108 23.20 7.34 11.51
C ALA A 108 24.66 7.81 11.68
N ALA A 109 25.50 7.05 12.37
CA ALA A 109 26.92 7.37 12.53
C ALA A 109 27.70 7.30 11.20
N LYS A 110 27.27 6.44 10.26
CA LYS A 110 27.86 6.34 8.91
C LYS A 110 27.36 7.43 7.97
N LEU A 111 26.14 7.91 8.19
CA LEU A 111 25.53 8.96 7.37
C LEU A 111 25.96 10.37 7.78
N ALA A 112 26.22 10.62 9.07
CA ALA A 112 26.59 11.95 9.56
C ALA A 112 27.80 12.57 8.82
N PRO A 113 28.89 11.84 8.51
CA PRO A 113 30.00 12.39 7.73
C PRO A 113 29.67 12.74 6.27
N LEU A 114 28.53 12.26 5.76
CA LEU A 114 28.04 12.48 4.40
C LEU A 114 27.01 13.62 4.31
N GLU A 115 26.61 14.20 5.44
CA GLU A 115 25.66 15.31 5.47
C GLU A 115 26.14 16.50 4.63
N GLY A 116 25.26 17.03 3.79
CA GLY A 116 25.52 18.12 2.85
C GLY A 116 26.37 17.73 1.63
N LYS A 117 26.84 16.47 1.54
CA LYS A 117 27.69 16.00 0.43
C LYS A 117 26.85 15.35 -0.66
N ALA A 118 27.39 15.36 -1.88
CA ALA A 118 26.88 14.54 -2.97
C ALA A 118 27.14 13.07 -2.66
N VAL A 119 26.07 12.28 -2.68
CA VAL A 119 26.08 10.86 -2.39
C VAL A 119 25.42 10.07 -3.53
N LEU A 120 25.79 8.81 -3.63
CA LEU A 120 25.07 7.81 -4.39
C LEU A 120 24.34 6.91 -3.39
N ALA A 121 23.00 6.96 -3.42
CA ALA A 121 22.18 6.03 -2.67
C ALA A 121 21.80 4.86 -3.56
N GLU A 122 22.09 3.64 -3.12
CA GLU A 122 21.76 2.40 -3.80
C GLU A 122 20.64 1.69 -3.05
N GLY A 123 19.57 1.30 -3.75
CA GLY A 123 18.49 0.54 -3.14
C GLY A 123 17.22 0.48 -3.97
N ARG A 124 16.11 0.19 -3.30
CA ARG A 124 14.80 0.05 -3.92
C ARG A 124 14.09 1.40 -3.98
N ILE A 125 13.99 1.96 -5.18
CA ILE A 125 13.22 3.19 -5.42
C ILE A 125 11.77 2.99 -4.94
N PRO A 126 11.21 3.97 -4.20
CA PRO A 126 9.83 3.91 -3.76
C PRO A 126 8.86 3.77 -4.92
N SER A 127 7.73 3.18 -4.63
CA SER A 127 6.61 3.21 -5.55
C SER A 127 6.20 4.69 -5.78
N PRO A 128 5.98 5.18 -7.02
CA PRO A 128 5.40 6.50 -7.35
C PRO A 128 4.45 7.11 -6.29
N GLY A 129 4.78 8.29 -5.76
CA GLY A 129 4.00 8.96 -4.71
C GLY A 129 4.38 8.58 -3.28
N GLN A 130 5.18 7.53 -3.07
CA GLN A 130 5.87 7.27 -1.81
C GLN A 130 7.20 8.02 -1.79
N ARG A 131 7.60 8.46 -0.59
CA ARG A 131 8.89 9.15 -0.36
C ARG A 131 9.92 8.25 0.30
N VAL A 132 9.52 7.14 0.91
CA VAL A 132 10.41 6.28 1.68
C VAL A 132 11.15 5.33 0.74
N MET A 133 12.46 5.47 0.65
CA MET A 133 13.35 4.60 -0.11
C MET A 133 14.00 3.60 0.84
N GLU A 134 13.93 2.31 0.51
CA GLU A 134 14.69 1.27 1.21
C GLU A 134 16.09 1.23 0.60
N VAL A 135 17.07 1.71 1.37
CA VAL A 135 18.45 1.89 0.92
C VAL A 135 19.31 0.75 1.42
N GLU A 136 20.07 0.15 0.50
CA GLU A 136 21.05 -0.90 0.77
C GLU A 136 22.42 -0.29 1.12
N ALA A 137 22.81 0.77 0.41
CA ALA A 137 24.07 1.48 0.65
C ALA A 137 23.98 2.98 0.33
N VAL A 138 24.74 3.79 1.06
CA VAL A 138 24.99 5.20 0.74
C VAL A 138 26.49 5.42 0.71
N SER A 139 27.00 5.93 -0.40
CA SER A 139 28.43 6.24 -0.56
C SER A 139 28.63 7.67 -1.04
N ALA A 140 29.78 8.26 -0.73
CA ALA A 140 30.15 9.55 -1.27
C ALA A 140 30.32 9.44 -2.79
N LEU A 141 29.82 10.43 -3.54
CA LEU A 141 29.94 10.42 -4.99
C LEU A 141 31.30 10.98 -5.43
N PRO A 142 32.20 10.17 -6.02
CA PRO A 142 33.50 10.66 -6.48
C PRO A 142 33.31 11.63 -7.66
N ASP A 143 34.03 12.75 -7.64
CA ASP A 143 34.15 13.74 -8.71
C ASP A 143 32.88 14.51 -9.13
N GLY A 144 31.80 14.44 -8.35
CA GLY A 144 30.57 15.22 -8.59
C GLY A 144 29.87 14.91 -9.92
N LYS A 145 30.37 13.94 -10.70
CA LYS A 145 29.75 13.46 -11.93
C LYS A 145 28.77 12.38 -11.53
N ALA A 146 27.50 12.60 -11.86
CA ALA A 146 26.50 11.56 -11.70
C ALA A 146 26.96 10.31 -12.48
N PRO A 147 27.12 9.15 -11.83
CA PRO A 147 27.35 7.91 -12.54
C PRO A 147 26.13 7.67 -13.44
N ARG A 148 26.29 6.81 -14.46
CA ARG A 148 25.19 6.39 -15.34
C ARG A 148 23.91 6.23 -14.53
N PHE A 149 22.90 7.05 -14.83
CA PHE A 149 21.64 7.01 -14.12
C PHE A 149 21.10 5.58 -14.14
N SER A 150 21.00 5.01 -12.95
CA SER A 150 20.62 3.63 -12.72
C SER A 150 19.37 3.62 -11.87
N ARG A 151 18.56 2.57 -12.03
CA ARG A 151 17.28 2.40 -11.33
C ARG A 151 17.46 2.05 -9.86
N GLN A 152 18.67 1.69 -9.45
CA GLN A 152 19.01 1.43 -8.06
C GLN A 152 19.81 2.61 -7.49
N ASN A 153 20.43 3.41 -8.36
CA ASN A 153 21.41 4.40 -7.96
C ASN A 153 20.83 5.80 -8.11
N VAL A 154 20.57 6.43 -6.98
CA VAL A 154 20.03 7.77 -6.89
C VAL A 154 21.16 8.72 -6.51
N PRO A 155 21.72 9.49 -7.45
CA PRO A 155 22.61 10.59 -7.11
C PRO A 155 21.79 11.71 -6.45
N ALA A 156 22.19 12.09 -5.24
CA ALA A 156 21.48 13.04 -4.40
C ALA A 156 22.43 13.79 -3.48
N VAL A 157 21.95 14.86 -2.87
CA VAL A 157 22.58 15.48 -1.71
C VAL A 157 21.93 14.91 -0.46
N LEU A 158 22.73 14.41 0.47
CA LEU A 158 22.22 13.91 1.74
C LEU A 158 21.99 15.07 2.71
N ARG A 159 20.82 15.12 3.34
CA ARG A 159 20.48 16.12 4.37
C ARG A 159 19.78 15.48 5.56
N ARG A 160 19.86 16.13 6.71
CA ARG A 160 19.06 15.78 7.87
C ARG A 160 17.77 16.58 7.89
N GLY A 161 16.63 15.90 7.99
CA GLY A 161 15.31 16.50 8.13
C GLY A 161 14.59 16.02 9.40
N GLU A 162 13.35 16.47 9.57
CA GLU A 162 12.51 16.12 10.73
C GLU A 162 12.16 14.63 10.78
N GLU A 163 11.90 14.03 9.60
CA GLU A 163 11.54 12.61 9.45
C GLU A 163 12.76 11.67 9.38
N GLY A 164 13.99 12.20 9.53
CA GLY A 164 15.23 11.44 9.47
C GLY A 164 16.17 11.89 8.35
N TRP A 165 16.90 10.95 7.76
CA TRP A 165 17.83 11.25 6.67
C TRP A 165 17.07 11.38 5.34
N ILE A 166 17.28 12.49 4.65
CA ILE A 166 16.61 12.85 3.41
C ILE A 166 17.65 12.91 2.29
N LEU A 167 17.35 12.25 1.18
CA LEU A 167 18.05 12.38 -0.10
C LEU A 167 17.32 13.43 -0.94
N GLU A 168 18.01 14.49 -1.31
CA GLU A 168 17.55 15.45 -2.30
C GLU A 168 18.16 15.10 -3.66
N PRO A 169 17.42 14.46 -4.59
CA PRO A 169 18.01 14.02 -5.84
C PRO A 169 18.47 15.20 -6.69
N VAL A 170 19.61 15.01 -7.36
CA VAL A 170 20.11 16.01 -8.31
C VAL A 170 19.12 16.13 -9.47
N PRO A 171 18.73 17.35 -9.89
CA PRO A 171 17.88 17.54 -11.05
C PRO A 171 18.47 16.92 -12.31
N LEU A 172 17.64 16.25 -13.10
CA LEU A 172 18.09 15.58 -14.32
C LEU A 172 17.90 16.52 -15.50
N ARG A 173 18.96 16.83 -16.25
CA ARG A 173 18.80 17.52 -17.55
C ARG A 173 18.23 16.55 -18.56
N LEU A 174 17.31 17.02 -19.38
CA LEU A 174 16.60 16.18 -20.35
C LEU A 174 17.00 16.58 -21.75
N ASP A 175 17.26 15.57 -22.59
CA ASP A 175 17.44 15.74 -24.02
C ASP A 175 16.08 15.66 -24.71
N VAL A 176 15.34 16.79 -24.66
CA VAL A 176 14.00 16.96 -25.26
C VAL A 176 13.91 18.28 -25.97
N THR A 177 13.08 18.31 -27.00
CA THR A 177 12.79 19.56 -27.69
C THR A 177 11.90 20.44 -26.80
N THR A 178 12.12 21.76 -26.85
CA THR A 178 11.32 22.73 -26.09
C THR A 178 9.82 22.59 -26.40
N ALA A 179 9.46 22.30 -27.65
CA ALA A 179 8.07 22.15 -28.07
C ALA A 179 7.35 20.97 -27.39
N GLU A 180 8.04 19.85 -27.17
CA GLU A 180 7.48 18.69 -26.46
C GLU A 180 7.36 18.93 -24.95
N ALA A 181 8.31 19.68 -24.37
CA ALA A 181 8.37 19.94 -22.94
C ALA A 181 7.44 21.07 -22.48
N GLU A 182 7.24 22.12 -23.28
CA GLU A 182 6.47 23.32 -22.92
C GLU A 182 5.09 23.03 -22.31
N PRO A 183 4.22 22.17 -22.89
CA PRO A 183 2.90 21.90 -22.33
C PRO A 183 2.94 21.17 -20.98
N LEU A 184 4.09 20.61 -20.61
CA LEU A 184 4.30 19.82 -19.42
C LEU A 184 5.11 20.56 -18.34
N LEU A 185 5.60 21.76 -18.61
CA LEU A 185 6.34 22.55 -17.61
C LEU A 185 5.47 22.83 -16.37
N GLY A 186 6.07 22.67 -15.20
CA GLY A 186 5.41 22.76 -13.90
C GLY A 186 4.47 21.59 -13.59
N ARG A 187 4.33 20.62 -14.50
CA ARG A 187 3.49 19.43 -14.29
C ARG A 187 4.34 18.26 -13.81
N ARG A 188 3.65 17.37 -13.10
CA ARG A 188 4.18 16.08 -12.70
C ARG A 188 4.16 15.13 -13.89
N VAL A 189 5.30 14.58 -14.22
CA VAL A 189 5.49 13.74 -15.40
C VAL A 189 6.16 12.43 -15.04
N CYS A 190 5.94 11.46 -15.91
CA CYS A 190 6.51 10.14 -15.91
C CYS A 190 7.37 10.00 -17.15
N LEU A 191 8.66 9.75 -16.98
CA LEU A 191 9.63 9.63 -18.05
C LEU A 191 10.10 8.19 -18.18
N THR A 192 10.03 7.63 -19.38
CA THR A 192 10.73 6.39 -19.70
C THR A 192 12.11 6.76 -20.28
N PRO A 193 13.20 6.46 -19.56
CA PRO A 193 14.54 6.83 -20.01
C PRO A 193 14.96 5.97 -21.22
N GLY A 194 15.49 6.63 -22.24
CA GLY A 194 16.09 5.98 -23.40
C GLY A 194 17.53 5.57 -23.19
N ARG A 195 18.02 4.66 -24.03
CA ARG A 195 19.45 4.30 -24.06
C ARG A 195 20.21 5.21 -25.03
N PRO A 196 21.47 5.57 -24.72
CA PRO A 196 22.23 5.28 -23.49
C PRO A 196 21.84 6.18 -22.30
N TYR A 197 22.07 5.70 -21.08
CA TYR A 197 21.86 6.48 -19.86
C TYR A 197 23.02 7.48 -19.67
N GLY A 198 22.74 8.78 -19.87
CA GLY A 198 23.70 9.87 -19.78
C GLY A 198 23.10 11.14 -19.19
N ASP A 199 23.92 12.19 -19.15
CA ASP A 199 23.51 13.57 -18.84
C ASP A 199 23.93 14.45 -20.03
N PRO A 200 22.99 15.02 -20.81
CA PRO A 200 21.53 15.01 -20.60
C PRO A 200 20.90 13.62 -20.81
N LEU A 201 19.79 13.38 -20.11
CA LEU A 201 19.04 12.13 -20.15
C LEU A 201 18.17 12.09 -21.40
N ARG A 202 18.45 11.12 -22.27
CA ARG A 202 17.57 10.81 -23.42
C ARG A 202 16.26 10.19 -22.94
N ILE A 203 15.15 10.60 -23.54
CA ILE A 203 13.80 10.15 -23.17
C ILE A 203 13.18 9.39 -24.34
N GLU A 204 12.59 8.22 -24.06
CA GLU A 204 11.80 7.45 -25.02
C GLU A 204 10.34 7.88 -25.01
N SER A 205 9.78 8.14 -23.83
CA SER A 205 8.43 8.66 -23.68
C SER A 205 8.31 9.55 -22.45
N MET A 206 7.43 10.55 -22.54
CA MET A 206 7.12 11.48 -21.47
C MET A 206 5.61 11.64 -21.39
N ASP A 207 5.03 11.23 -20.27
CA ASP A 207 3.59 11.31 -20.01
C ASP A 207 3.30 12.21 -18.82
N ARG A 208 2.24 13.01 -18.92
CA ARG A 208 1.68 13.70 -17.76
C ARG A 208 1.06 12.69 -16.80
N LEU A 209 1.38 12.81 -15.52
CA LEU A 209 0.70 12.07 -14.48
C LEU A 209 -0.60 12.76 -14.07
N VAL A 210 -1.63 11.94 -13.88
CA VAL A 210 -2.93 12.35 -13.35
C VAL A 210 -3.20 11.61 -12.05
N ARG A 211 -3.81 12.29 -11.09
CA ARG A 211 -4.28 11.65 -9.87
C ARG A 211 -5.60 10.98 -10.16
N GLN A 212 -5.67 9.68 -9.91
CA GLN A 212 -6.91 8.90 -10.01
C GLN A 212 -7.13 8.13 -8.72
N THR A 213 -8.40 7.94 -8.35
CA THR A 213 -8.79 7.05 -7.26
C THR A 213 -8.74 5.60 -7.74
N PHE A 214 -8.85 4.67 -6.78
CA PHE A 214 -8.98 3.24 -7.02
C PHE A 214 -10.02 2.87 -8.11
N PHE A 215 -11.13 3.62 -8.20
CA PHE A 215 -12.18 3.37 -9.18
C PHE A 215 -11.81 3.78 -10.62
N GLY A 216 -10.90 4.74 -10.77
CA GLY A 216 -10.48 5.26 -12.07
C GLY A 216 -9.28 4.51 -12.68
N ALA A 217 -8.45 3.90 -11.83
CA ALA A 217 -7.21 3.26 -12.24
C ALA A 217 -7.42 1.89 -12.93
N MET A 218 -6.51 1.56 -13.85
CA MET A 218 -6.41 0.23 -14.49
C MET A 218 -5.80 -0.81 -13.52
N PRO A 219 -5.88 -2.11 -13.83
CA PRO A 219 -5.20 -3.13 -13.05
C PRO A 219 -3.68 -2.92 -13.06
N SER A 220 -3.07 -3.12 -11.88
CA SER A 220 -1.64 -2.96 -11.66
C SER A 220 -1.06 -4.24 -11.08
N ARG A 221 0.23 -4.50 -11.32
CA ARG A 221 0.96 -5.58 -10.65
C ARG A 221 1.26 -5.26 -9.17
N ASP A 222 1.11 -4.00 -8.78
CA ASP A 222 1.21 -3.56 -7.39
C ASP A 222 -0.20 -3.53 -6.77
N PRO A 223 -0.51 -4.38 -5.77
CA PRO A 223 -1.84 -4.46 -5.17
C PRO A 223 -2.28 -3.14 -4.51
N ALA A 224 -1.33 -2.28 -4.10
CA ALA A 224 -1.65 -0.96 -3.57
C ALA A 224 -2.15 0.03 -4.64
N ARG A 225 -2.17 -0.37 -5.91
CA ARG A 225 -2.50 0.49 -7.07
C ARG A 225 -3.41 -0.16 -8.08
N ALA A 226 -3.77 -1.40 -7.85
CA ALA A 226 -4.69 -2.11 -8.73
C ALA A 226 -6.05 -1.44 -8.60
N GLY A 227 -6.50 -0.75 -9.64
CA GLY A 227 -7.85 -0.22 -9.67
C GLY A 227 -8.87 -1.26 -10.10
N ILE A 228 -10.15 -1.02 -9.79
CA ILE A 228 -11.24 -1.96 -10.08
C ILE A 228 -11.84 -1.82 -11.49
N LYS A 229 -11.37 -0.85 -12.29
CA LYS A 229 -11.95 -0.52 -13.60
C LYS A 229 -12.00 -1.74 -14.53
N SER A 230 -10.99 -2.60 -14.51
CA SER A 230 -10.99 -3.84 -15.31
C SER A 230 -11.93 -4.92 -14.77
N ALA A 231 -12.13 -4.99 -13.45
CA ALA A 231 -13.04 -5.97 -12.86
C ALA A 231 -14.49 -5.63 -13.23
N ILE A 232 -14.86 -4.34 -13.19
CA ILE A 232 -16.19 -3.89 -13.63
C ILE A 232 -16.41 -4.17 -15.12
N VAL A 233 -15.43 -3.84 -15.98
CA VAL A 233 -15.54 -4.10 -17.43
C VAL A 233 -15.61 -5.60 -17.72
N GLY A 234 -14.81 -6.42 -17.03
CA GLY A 234 -14.86 -7.87 -17.14
C GLY A 234 -16.19 -8.47 -16.68
N SER A 235 -16.80 -7.95 -15.62
CA SER A 235 -18.11 -8.39 -15.12
C SER A 235 -19.30 -7.96 -15.98
N ILE A 236 -19.15 -6.94 -16.84
CA ILE A 236 -20.20 -6.50 -17.77
C ILE A 236 -20.12 -7.25 -19.11
N LEU A 237 -18.92 -7.72 -19.48
CA LEU A 237 -18.67 -8.42 -20.76
C LEU A 237 -18.87 -9.94 -20.69
N VAL A 238 -19.04 -10.50 -19.49
CA VAL A 238 -19.37 -11.92 -19.23
C VAL A 238 -20.84 -12.02 -18.87
#